data_AF-A0AAU6HDW1-F1
#
_entry.id   AF-A0AAU6HDW1-F1
#
_cell.length_a   1.000
_cell.length_b   1.000
_cell.length_c   1.000
_cell.angle_alpha   90.00
_cell.angle_beta   90.00
_cell.angle_gamma   90.00
#
_symmetry.space_group_name_H-M   'P 1'
#
loop_
_entity.id
_entity.type
_entity.pdbx_description
1 polymer ?
#
loop_
_entity_poly.entity_id
_entity_poly.type
_entity_poly.pdbx_seq_one_letter_code
_entity_poly.pdbx_strand_id
1 'polypeptide(L)'
;MSSSSPDEHGPPAEAAAEGGPSAQEAEETQAALIDLATSVALLPQSPPAEGEEERPEGTISLPVIEQDGNRYVPVFTTEDALLAAGGDPGAALRLPVVELAANWPADDLWLAVNPSTEQGLVLPPDLVRALPVFNRRNGQAEGEGGGAAGAFGEDPSG
;
A
#
# COMPACT_ATOMS: atom_id res chain seq x y z
N MET A 1 5.57 -29.36 53.43
CA MET A 1 4.91 -28.05 53.39
C MET A 1 4.67 -27.70 51.93
N SER A 2 3.41 -27.71 51.52
CA SER A 2 2.91 -27.60 50.15
C SER A 2 2.68 -26.14 49.72
N SER A 3 2.85 -25.87 48.42
CA SER A 3 1.94 -25.06 47.58
C SER A 3 2.24 -25.42 46.11
N SER A 4 1.37 -26.15 45.40
CA SER A 4 0.23 -25.65 44.59
C SER A 4 0.72 -24.80 43.41
N SER A 5 0.46 -25.04 42.11
CA SER A 5 -0.29 -26.02 41.31
C SER A 5 0.21 -25.84 39.86
N PRO A 6 0.28 -26.86 38.98
CA PRO A 6 0.38 -26.63 37.53
C PRO A 6 -1.01 -26.88 36.93
N ASP A 7 -1.82 -25.84 36.88
CA ASP A 7 -3.03 -25.80 36.06
C ASP A 7 -3.22 -24.34 35.68
N GLU A 8 -3.36 -24.06 34.38
CA GLU A 8 -3.77 -22.81 33.70
C GLU A 8 -2.96 -22.57 32.40
N HIS A 9 -2.89 -23.57 31.52
CA HIS A 9 -2.94 -23.32 30.09
C HIS A 9 -3.39 -24.60 29.40
N GLY A 10 -4.71 -24.80 29.38
CA GLY A 10 -5.30 -25.93 28.67
C GLY A 10 -5.01 -25.84 27.17
N PRO A 11 -4.55 -26.92 26.52
CA PRO A 11 -4.93 -27.21 25.16
C PRO A 11 -6.17 -28.13 25.24
N PRO A 12 -7.27 -27.84 24.52
CA PRO A 12 -7.27 -28.16 23.10
C PRO A 12 -8.21 -27.27 22.28
N ALA A 13 -7.69 -26.53 21.31
CA ALA A 13 -8.47 -26.08 20.18
C ALA A 13 -7.64 -26.25 18.91
N GLU A 14 -7.49 -27.51 18.52
CA GLU A 14 -7.38 -27.85 17.11
C GLU A 14 -8.65 -27.32 16.42
N ALA A 15 -8.56 -26.15 15.82
CA ALA A 15 -9.28 -25.79 14.60
C ALA A 15 -8.17 -25.45 13.60
N ALA A 16 -7.62 -26.42 12.88
CA ALA A 16 -8.15 -26.84 11.60
C ALA A 16 -8.59 -25.63 10.75
N ALA A 17 -7.65 -25.13 9.94
CA ALA A 17 -7.83 -24.23 8.79
C ALA A 17 -8.34 -22.83 9.15
N GLU A 18 -7.74 -21.72 8.75
CA GLU A 18 -7.19 -21.38 7.45
C GLU A 18 -6.07 -20.33 7.65
N GLY A 19 -5.02 -20.39 6.83
CA GLY A 19 -3.89 -19.45 6.89
C GLY A 19 -4.28 -18.05 6.42
N GLY A 20 -5.10 -17.35 7.20
CA GLY A 20 -5.38 -15.92 7.07
C GLY A 20 -4.50 -15.11 8.02
N PRO A 21 -4.15 -13.86 7.69
CA PRO A 21 -3.41 -12.99 8.60
C PRO A 21 -4.20 -12.83 9.91
N SER A 22 -3.49 -12.86 11.05
CA SER A 22 -4.09 -12.55 12.36
C SER A 22 -4.71 -11.16 12.33
N ALA A 23 -5.69 -10.87 13.20
CA ALA A 23 -6.32 -9.54 13.26
C ALA A 23 -5.28 -8.40 13.34
N GLN A 24 -4.21 -8.61 14.10
CA GLN A 24 -3.10 -7.67 14.23
C GLN A 24 -2.28 -7.52 12.92
N GLU A 25 -2.03 -8.61 12.21
CA GLU A 25 -1.34 -8.58 10.90
C GLU A 25 -2.20 -7.90 9.83
N ALA A 26 -3.53 -8.07 9.90
CA ALA A 26 -4.47 -7.40 9.01
C ALA A 26 -4.53 -5.89 9.28
N GLU A 27 -4.49 -5.46 10.54
CA GLU A 27 -4.37 -4.05 10.92
C GLU A 27 -3.03 -3.45 10.49
N GLU A 28 -1.92 -4.16 10.70
CA GLU A 28 -0.59 -3.71 10.28
C GLU A 28 -0.48 -3.62 8.75
N THR A 29 -1.01 -4.62 8.04
CA THR A 29 -1.13 -4.59 6.57
C THR A 29 -1.97 -3.41 6.13
N GLN A 30 -3.10 -3.16 6.77
CA GLN A 30 -3.96 -2.03 6.42
C GLN A 30 -3.24 -0.69 6.65
N ALA A 31 -2.55 -0.53 7.78
CA ALA A 31 -1.75 0.65 8.07
C ALA A 31 -0.63 0.85 7.03
N ALA A 32 0.06 -0.23 6.63
CA ALA A 32 1.07 -0.19 5.58
C ALA A 32 0.48 0.20 4.21
N LEU A 33 -0.72 -0.27 3.88
CA LEU A 33 -1.41 0.11 2.64
C LEU A 33 -1.86 1.57 2.64
N ILE A 34 -2.29 2.09 3.79
CA ILE A 34 -2.67 3.51 3.96
C ILE A 34 -1.43 4.39 3.82
N ASP A 35 -0.35 4.06 4.52
CA ASP A 35 0.94 4.76 4.41
C ASP A 35 1.40 4.77 2.95
N LEU A 36 1.41 3.59 2.31
CA LEU A 36 1.78 3.44 0.91
C LEU A 36 0.90 4.29 -0.02
N ALA A 37 -0.42 4.31 0.19
CA ALA A 37 -1.35 5.09 -0.63
C ALA A 37 -1.10 6.61 -0.53
N THR A 38 -0.62 7.09 0.63
CA THR A 38 -0.21 8.50 0.83
C THR A 38 1.23 8.77 0.40
N SER A 39 2.01 7.72 0.14
CA SER A 39 3.40 7.79 -0.25
C SER A 39 3.57 8.06 -1.75
N VAL A 40 4.77 8.49 -2.12
CA VAL A 40 5.16 8.76 -3.51
C VAL A 40 5.93 7.57 -4.05
N ALA A 41 5.49 7.05 -5.20
CA ALA A 41 6.20 6.05 -5.97
C ALA A 41 7.17 6.70 -6.96
N LEU A 42 8.36 6.13 -7.02
CA LEU A 42 9.41 6.31 -8.01
C LEU A 42 9.35 5.12 -8.96
N LEU A 43 9.01 5.37 -10.21
CA LEU A 43 9.02 4.35 -11.26
C LEU A 43 10.29 4.51 -12.09
N PRO A 44 11.14 3.47 -12.20
CA PRO A 44 12.25 3.48 -13.14
C PRO A 44 11.67 3.62 -14.55
N GLN A 45 12.03 4.66 -15.28
CA GLN A 45 11.63 4.77 -16.67
C GLN A 45 12.60 3.94 -17.51
N SER A 46 12.12 2.83 -18.08
CA SER A 46 12.85 2.18 -19.16
C SER A 46 12.68 3.02 -20.43
N PRO A 47 13.77 3.22 -21.20
CA PRO A 47 13.62 3.82 -22.52
C PRO A 47 12.62 2.97 -23.33
N PRO A 48 11.75 3.60 -24.15
CA PRO A 48 10.87 2.84 -25.04
C PRO A 48 11.74 1.90 -25.88
N ALA A 49 11.31 0.64 -26.02
CA ALA A 49 11.97 -0.29 -26.91
C ALA A 49 11.97 0.30 -28.33
N GLU A 50 13.10 0.20 -29.04
CA GLU A 50 13.26 0.71 -30.39
C GLU A 50 12.16 0.14 -31.31
N GLY A 51 11.17 0.96 -31.66
CA GLY A 51 10.01 0.57 -32.47
C GLY A 51 8.64 0.82 -31.84
N GLU A 52 8.57 1.21 -30.58
CA GLU A 52 7.32 1.65 -29.95
C GLU A 52 7.03 3.11 -30.34
N GLU A 53 5.83 3.38 -30.89
CA GLU A 53 5.41 4.71 -31.35
C GLU A 53 5.50 5.74 -30.22
N GLU A 54 5.97 6.96 -30.55
CA GLU A 54 6.18 8.07 -29.60
C GLU A 54 4.90 8.27 -28.78
N ARG A 55 4.98 7.86 -27.50
CA ARG A 55 3.83 7.66 -26.65
C ARG A 55 3.18 9.04 -26.38
N PRO A 56 1.85 9.18 -26.47
CA PRO A 56 1.21 10.47 -26.33
C PRO A 56 1.61 11.14 -25.01
N GLU A 57 1.98 12.41 -25.11
CA GLU A 57 2.40 13.26 -24.00
C GLU A 57 1.33 13.21 -22.89
N GLY A 58 1.65 12.56 -21.76
CA GLY A 58 0.72 12.31 -20.64
C GLY A 58 0.36 10.85 -20.38
N THR A 59 0.83 9.89 -21.20
CA THR A 59 0.65 8.46 -20.89
C THR A 59 1.80 7.92 -20.04
N ILE A 60 1.51 7.67 -18.77
CA ILE A 60 2.46 7.09 -17.81
C ILE A 60 2.84 5.70 -18.29
N SER A 61 4.15 5.50 -18.47
CA SER A 61 4.70 4.24 -18.97
C SER A 61 5.11 3.39 -17.80
N LEU A 62 4.37 2.31 -17.56
CA LEU A 62 4.68 1.40 -16.48
C LEU A 62 5.85 0.51 -16.89
N PRO A 63 6.96 0.53 -16.15
CA PRO A 63 8.05 -0.42 -16.36
C PRO A 63 7.55 -1.80 -15.98
N VAL A 64 7.34 -2.68 -16.95
CA VAL A 64 6.94 -4.07 -16.68
C VAL A 64 8.17 -4.95 -16.80
N ILE A 65 8.52 -5.64 -15.72
CA ILE A 65 9.53 -6.69 -15.70
C ILE A 65 8.84 -8.05 -15.73
N GLU A 66 9.31 -8.95 -16.58
CA GLU A 66 8.87 -10.34 -16.58
C GLU A 66 9.84 -11.16 -15.70
N GLN A 67 9.33 -11.72 -14.61
CA GLN A 67 10.08 -12.55 -13.68
C GLN A 67 9.32 -13.85 -13.47
N ASP A 68 9.97 -14.99 -13.72
CA ASP A 68 9.38 -16.32 -13.55
C ASP A 68 8.05 -16.52 -14.32
N GLY A 69 7.86 -15.80 -15.44
CA GLY A 69 6.62 -15.84 -16.24
C GLY A 69 5.49 -14.95 -15.71
N ASN A 70 5.72 -14.20 -14.62
CA ASN A 70 4.80 -13.19 -14.11
C ASN A 70 5.29 -11.79 -14.43
N ARG A 71 4.34 -10.87 -14.62
CA ARG A 71 4.60 -9.48 -14.96
C ARG A 71 4.48 -8.60 -13.72
N TYR A 72 5.58 -7.97 -13.35
CA TYR A 72 5.66 -7.08 -12.19
C TYR A 72 6.03 -5.67 -12.62
N VAL A 73 5.56 -4.69 -11.87
CA VAL A 73 5.93 -3.29 -12.02
C VAL A 73 6.69 -2.89 -10.76
N PRO A 74 8.02 -2.71 -10.85
CA PRO A 74 8.81 -2.29 -9.71
C PRO A 74 8.55 -0.81 -9.44
N VAL A 75 8.20 -0.50 -8.20
CA VAL A 75 8.04 0.86 -7.69
C VAL A 75 8.91 1.03 -6.47
N PHE A 76 9.48 2.21 -6.30
CA PHE A 76 10.37 2.50 -5.19
C PHE A 76 9.81 3.68 -4.41
N THR A 77 9.92 3.66 -3.09
CA THR A 77 9.54 4.84 -2.27
C THR A 77 10.75 5.72 -1.98
N THR A 78 11.96 5.24 -2.25
CA THR A 78 13.22 5.96 -2.05
C THR A 78 14.15 5.87 -3.26
N GLU A 79 14.97 6.90 -3.45
CA GLU A 79 15.98 6.96 -4.52
C GLU A 79 17.07 5.91 -4.34
N ASP A 80 17.41 5.59 -3.09
CA ASP A 80 18.40 4.56 -2.76
C ASP A 80 17.92 3.16 -3.19
N ALA A 81 16.66 2.82 -2.92
CA ALA A 81 16.09 1.54 -3.34
C ALA A 81 16.00 1.44 -4.88
N LEU A 82 15.69 2.54 -5.56
CA LEU A 82 15.72 2.63 -7.02
C LEU A 82 17.14 2.40 -7.58
N LEU A 83 18.15 3.06 -7.01
CA LEU A 83 19.55 2.89 -7.38
C LEU A 83 20.04 1.46 -7.13
N ALA A 84 19.63 0.86 -6.01
CA ALA A 84 19.93 -0.53 -5.68
C ALA A 84 19.34 -1.53 -6.69
N ALA A 85 18.21 -1.17 -7.33
CA ALA A 85 17.63 -1.95 -8.42
C ALA A 85 18.28 -1.66 -9.80
N GLY A 86 19.23 -0.74 -9.87
CA GLY A 86 19.86 -0.29 -11.12
C GLY A 86 19.04 0.73 -11.90
N GLY A 87 18.03 1.36 -11.28
CA GLY A 87 17.27 2.45 -11.86
C GLY A 87 17.98 3.80 -11.74
N ASP A 88 17.73 4.71 -12.68
CA ASP A 88 18.28 6.07 -12.66
C ASP A 88 17.28 7.04 -12.00
N PRO A 89 17.64 7.70 -10.87
CA PRO A 89 16.74 8.62 -10.18
C PRO A 89 16.44 9.91 -10.95
N GLY A 90 17.30 10.29 -11.91
CA GLY A 90 17.10 11.44 -12.78
C GLY A 90 16.09 11.17 -13.90
N ALA A 91 16.00 9.93 -14.36
CA ALA A 91 14.99 9.47 -15.30
C ALA A 91 13.71 8.94 -14.63
N ALA A 92 13.72 8.72 -13.30
CA ALA A 92 12.57 8.15 -12.60
C ALA A 92 11.37 9.10 -12.52
N LEU A 93 10.19 8.55 -12.75
CA LEU A 93 8.95 9.30 -12.64
C LEU A 93 8.45 9.25 -11.19
N ARG A 94 8.24 10.43 -10.60
CA ARG A 94 7.70 10.58 -9.23
C ARG A 94 6.20 10.86 -9.30
N LEU A 95 5.37 9.96 -8.78
CA LEU A 95 3.94 10.23 -8.62
C LEU A 95 3.34 9.56 -7.38
N PRO A 96 2.22 10.07 -6.85
CA PRO A 96 1.54 9.45 -5.72
C PRO A 96 1.14 8.00 -6.06
N VAL A 97 1.37 7.06 -5.14
CA VAL A 97 0.98 5.66 -5.35
C VAL A 97 -0.53 5.56 -5.61
N VAL A 98 -1.33 6.39 -4.95
CA VAL A 98 -2.78 6.45 -5.17
C VAL A 98 -3.16 6.82 -6.61
N GLU A 99 -2.46 7.77 -7.23
CA GLU A 99 -2.71 8.18 -8.62
C GLU A 99 -2.28 7.08 -9.60
N LEU A 100 -1.14 6.44 -9.31
CA LEU A 100 -0.64 5.30 -10.06
C LEU A 100 -1.66 4.15 -10.06
N ALA A 101 -2.16 3.80 -8.87
CA ALA A 101 -3.15 2.77 -8.65
C ALA A 101 -4.50 3.09 -9.32
N ALA A 102 -4.94 4.35 -9.26
CA ALA A 102 -6.19 4.79 -9.88
C ALA A 102 -6.15 4.71 -11.41
N ASN A 103 -4.99 4.94 -12.02
CA ASN A 103 -4.78 4.89 -13.47
C ASN A 103 -4.21 3.54 -13.96
N TRP A 104 -4.28 2.49 -13.14
CA TRP A 104 -3.63 1.21 -13.42
C TRP A 104 -4.24 0.50 -14.64
N PRO A 105 -3.50 0.36 -15.76
CA PRO A 105 -4.06 -0.04 -17.06
C PRO A 105 -4.32 -1.54 -17.19
N ALA A 106 -3.78 -2.38 -16.30
CA ALA A 106 -3.84 -3.84 -16.45
C ALA A 106 -4.08 -4.59 -15.13
N ASP A 107 -5.02 -5.53 -15.15
CA ASP A 107 -5.45 -6.35 -14.01
C ASP A 107 -4.59 -7.60 -13.78
N ASP A 108 -3.59 -7.84 -14.63
CA ASP A 108 -2.66 -8.96 -14.51
C ASP A 108 -1.24 -8.50 -14.10
N LEU A 109 -1.04 -7.19 -13.93
CA LEU A 109 0.27 -6.62 -13.52
C LEU A 109 0.36 -6.52 -12.00
N TRP A 110 1.35 -7.19 -11.44
CA TRP A 110 1.66 -7.14 -10.02
C TRP A 110 2.52 -5.90 -9.72
N LEU A 111 2.36 -5.29 -8.55
CA LEU A 111 3.17 -4.13 -8.14
C LEU A 111 4.18 -4.59 -7.10
N ALA A 112 5.46 -4.39 -7.37
CA ALA A 112 6.53 -4.71 -6.43
C ALA A 112 7.09 -3.43 -5.83
N VAL A 113 6.76 -3.14 -4.58
CA VAL A 113 7.26 -1.99 -3.83
C VAL A 113 8.61 -2.33 -3.22
N ASN A 114 9.65 -1.57 -3.55
CA ASN A 114 11.02 -1.75 -3.06
C ASN A 114 11.51 -3.22 -3.08
N PRO A 115 11.40 -3.95 -4.20
CA PRO A 115 11.77 -5.38 -4.27
C PRO A 115 13.24 -5.63 -3.94
N SER A 116 14.08 -4.62 -4.08
CA SER A 116 15.52 -4.67 -3.75
C SER A 116 15.83 -4.46 -2.27
N THR A 117 14.81 -4.29 -1.41
CA THR A 117 14.97 -4.06 0.03
C THR A 117 14.35 -5.20 0.84
N GLU A 118 14.79 -5.37 2.10
CA GLU A 118 14.19 -6.36 3.01
C GLU A 118 12.71 -6.07 3.32
N GLN A 119 12.27 -4.82 3.14
CA GLN A 119 10.88 -4.39 3.30
C GLN A 119 10.09 -4.45 1.99
N GLY A 120 10.61 -5.17 0.99
CA GLY A 120 9.98 -5.31 -0.31
C GLY A 120 8.59 -5.94 -0.18
N LEU A 121 7.58 -5.25 -0.71
CA LEU A 121 6.19 -5.70 -0.66
C LEU A 121 5.70 -5.96 -2.07
N VAL A 122 5.18 -7.15 -2.33
CA VAL A 122 4.55 -7.48 -3.61
C VAL A 122 3.05 -7.43 -3.44
N LEU A 123 2.40 -6.53 -4.17
CA LEU A 123 0.96 -6.33 -4.17
C LEU A 123 0.33 -6.93 -5.43
N PRO A 124 -0.71 -7.76 -5.28
CA PRO A 124 -1.45 -8.26 -6.43
C PRO A 124 -2.26 -7.11 -7.09
N PRO A 125 -2.56 -7.23 -8.38
CA PRO A 125 -3.27 -6.19 -9.15
C PRO A 125 -4.61 -5.76 -8.53
N ASP A 126 -5.32 -6.70 -7.91
CA ASP A 126 -6.60 -6.44 -7.22
C ASP A 126 -6.42 -5.46 -6.04
N LEU A 127 -5.37 -5.68 -5.24
CA LEU A 127 -5.07 -4.83 -4.09
C LEU A 127 -4.54 -3.46 -4.51
N VAL A 128 -3.76 -3.39 -5.60
CA VAL A 128 -3.28 -2.14 -6.19
C VAL A 128 -4.45 -1.25 -6.55
N ARG A 129 -5.46 -1.77 -7.26
CA ARG A 129 -6.68 -1.01 -7.60
C ARG A 129 -7.51 -0.61 -6.38
N ALA A 130 -7.40 -1.35 -5.28
CA ALA A 130 -8.06 -1.01 -4.02
C ALA A 130 -7.35 0.09 -3.22
N LEU A 131 -6.06 0.39 -3.46
CA LEU A 131 -5.30 1.48 -2.80
C LEU A 131 -6.03 2.83 -2.71
N PRO A 132 -6.63 3.39 -3.78
CA PRO A 132 -7.39 4.63 -3.69
C PRO A 132 -8.59 4.59 -2.73
N VAL A 133 -9.17 3.41 -2.50
CA VAL A 133 -10.26 3.23 -1.53
C VAL A 133 -9.73 3.33 -0.10
N PHE A 134 -8.54 2.80 0.19
CA PHE A 134 -7.91 2.89 1.50
C PHE A 134 -7.53 4.32 1.87
N ASN A 135 -7.01 5.10 0.91
CA ASN A 135 -6.73 6.52 1.11
C ASN A 135 -7.98 7.33 1.51
N ARG A 136 -9.14 7.02 0.92
CA ARG A 136 -10.42 7.66 1.27
C ARG A 136 -10.88 7.34 2.70
N ARG A 137 -10.65 6.11 3.17
CA ARG A 137 -11.05 5.68 4.53
C ARG A 137 -10.27 6.41 5.63
N ASN A 138 -8.98 6.71 5.41
CA ASN A 138 -8.17 7.46 6.36
C ASN A 138 -8.77 8.85 6.64
N GLY A 139 -9.25 9.53 5.59
CA GLY A 139 -9.92 10.84 5.73
C GLY A 139 -11.30 10.81 6.39
N GLN A 140 -11.91 9.64 6.59
CA GLN A 140 -13.21 9.49 7.25
C GLN A 140 -13.09 9.08 8.72
N ALA A 141 -11.99 8.42 9.12
CA ALA A 141 -11.74 8.07 10.53
C ALA A 141 -11.48 9.29 11.42
N GLU A 142 -11.04 10.41 10.85
CA GLU A 142 -10.81 11.67 11.58
C GLU A 142 -12.07 12.56 11.67
N GLY A 143 -13.22 12.10 11.17
CA GLY A 143 -14.47 12.88 11.07
C GLY A 143 -15.57 12.56 12.10
N GLU A 144 -15.38 11.60 13.00
CA GLU A 144 -16.40 11.16 13.97
C GLU A 144 -15.92 11.35 15.42
N GLY A 145 -15.75 12.61 15.83
CA GLY A 145 -15.44 12.96 17.22
C GLY A 145 -15.84 14.37 17.66
N GLY A 146 -16.50 15.16 16.81
CA GLY A 146 -16.82 16.57 17.10
C GLY A 146 -18.28 16.92 16.78
N GLY A 147 -19.23 16.08 17.17
CA GLY A 147 -20.63 16.22 16.81
C GLY A 147 -21.60 15.95 17.97
N ALA A 148 -21.44 16.63 19.11
CA ALA A 148 -22.48 16.86 20.11
C ALA A 148 -21.99 18.01 21.03
N ALA A 149 -22.70 19.09 21.33
CA ALA A 149 -24.11 19.40 21.22
C ALA A 149 -24.29 20.93 21.05
N GLY A 150 -25.32 21.31 20.30
CA GLY A 150 -25.89 22.65 20.38
C GLY A 150 -26.73 22.85 21.65
N ALA A 151 -27.17 24.10 21.82
CA ALA A 151 -28.01 24.67 22.89
C ALA A 151 -27.24 24.92 24.20
N PHE A 152 -27.12 26.15 24.70
CA PHE A 152 -28.20 27.08 25.07
C PHE A 152 -27.53 28.45 25.29
N GLY A 153 -27.85 29.50 24.53
CA GLY A 153 -28.91 30.41 24.92
C GLY A 153 -28.53 31.20 26.18
N GLU A 154 -27.69 32.23 26.07
CA GLU A 154 -27.62 33.25 27.13
C GLU A 154 -27.69 34.65 26.51
N ASP A 155 -28.69 35.37 27.00
CA ASP A 155 -29.33 36.59 26.52
C ASP A 155 -28.46 37.84 26.79
N PRO A 156 -28.44 38.85 25.90
CA PRO A 156 -27.77 40.11 26.17
C PRO A 156 -28.73 41.04 26.95
N SER A 157 -28.49 41.20 28.25
CA SER A 157 -29.24 42.17 29.07
C SER A 157 -28.32 43.03 29.93
N GLY A 158 -28.38 44.36 29.69
CA GLY A 158 -28.13 45.39 30.70
C GLY A 158 -26.89 46.25 30.52
#